data_AF-A0A1H6EUU1-F1
#
_entry.id   AF-A0A1H6EUU1-F1
#
_cell.length_a   1.000
_cell.length_b   1.000
_cell.length_c   1.000
_cell.angle_alpha   90.00
_cell.angle_beta   90.00
_cell.angle_gamma   90.00
#
_symmetry.space_group_name_H-M   'P 1'
#
loop_
_entity.id
_entity.type
_entity.pdbx_description
1 polymer ?
#
loop_
_entity_poly.entity_id
_entity_poly.type
_entity_poly.pdbx_seq_one_letter_code
_entity_poly.pdbx_strand_id
1 'polypeptide(L)'
;MLPERHPLAGLDAVPFEALRGTSPCIRAGDHATPGWEHAVLQLLAPFGVDPALAHPHVQGAGELARHVRDRDAPILTLAGQPAVPGAVVRRLVDPVAIFPWTMIWRAGTDHPGVRVLHEAVDELAAAHGWLSAPDGAWFPEPEASRLPG
;
A
#
# COMPACT_ATOMS: atom_id res chain seq x y z
N MET A 1 -0.66 8.19 4.67
CA MET A 1 0.15 9.39 5.03
C MET A 1 -0.75 10.61 4.95
N LEU A 2 -0.60 11.55 5.89
CA LEU A 2 -1.50 12.68 6.09
C LEU A 2 -0.65 13.95 6.33
N PRO A 3 -1.06 15.13 5.84
CA PRO A 3 -0.52 16.39 6.34
C PRO A 3 -0.71 16.48 7.86
N GLU A 4 0.27 17.01 8.59
CA GLU A 4 0.22 17.12 10.07
C GLU A 4 -1.02 17.86 10.59
N ARG A 5 -1.51 18.84 9.82
CA ARG A 5 -2.70 19.64 10.15
C ARG A 5 -4.03 18.94 9.82
N HIS A 6 -4.01 17.82 9.11
CA HIS A 6 -5.22 17.13 8.67
C HIS A 6 -5.94 16.53 9.90
N PRO A 7 -7.28 16.60 10.03
CA PRO A 7 -7.99 16.10 11.21
C PRO A 7 -7.68 14.63 11.56
N LEU A 8 -7.54 13.77 10.55
CA LEU A 8 -7.18 12.35 10.74
C LEU A 8 -5.75 12.13 11.26
N ALA A 9 -4.87 13.14 11.22
CA ALA A 9 -3.49 13.03 11.73
C ALA A 9 -3.45 12.84 13.26
N GLY A 10 -4.49 13.30 13.96
CA GLY A 10 -4.64 13.13 15.40
C GLY A 10 -5.10 11.75 15.86
N LEU A 11 -5.49 10.87 14.93
CA LEU A 11 -5.89 9.50 15.26
C LEU A 11 -4.66 8.60 15.36
N ASP A 12 -4.70 7.57 16.21
CA ASP A 12 -3.64 6.55 16.30
C ASP A 12 -3.62 5.64 15.06
N ALA A 13 -4.81 5.34 14.54
CA ALA A 13 -5.07 4.60 13.31
C ALA A 13 -6.31 5.17 12.63
N VAL A 14 -6.41 4.97 11.32
CA VAL A 14 -7.48 5.55 10.49
C VAL A 14 -8.33 4.41 9.93
N PRO A 15 -9.60 4.26 10.34
CA PRO A 15 -10.53 3.33 9.68
C PRO A 15 -10.75 3.75 8.22
N PHE A 16 -11.00 2.80 7.31
CA PHE A 16 -11.24 3.12 5.90
C PHE A 16 -12.44 4.05 5.70
N GLU A 17 -13.49 3.91 6.51
CA GLU A 17 -14.69 4.76 6.46
C GLU A 17 -14.37 6.23 6.74
N ALA A 18 -13.34 6.51 7.54
CA ALA A 18 -12.92 7.87 7.86
C ALA A 18 -12.27 8.60 6.67
N LEU A 19 -11.93 7.89 5.59
CA LEU A 19 -11.43 8.47 4.34
C LEU A 19 -12.56 8.98 3.43
N ARG A 20 -13.82 8.75 3.77
CA ARG A 20 -14.95 9.18 2.93
C ARG A 20 -14.93 10.71 2.77
N GLY A 21 -15.02 11.17 1.53
CA GLY A 21 -15.02 12.59 1.20
C GLY A 21 -13.65 13.28 1.29
N THR A 22 -12.57 12.58 1.65
CA THR A 22 -11.22 13.18 1.72
C THR A 22 -10.48 13.13 0.39
N SER A 23 -11.01 12.40 -0.59
CA SER A 23 -10.42 12.15 -1.91
C SER A 23 -8.91 11.83 -1.87
N PRO A 24 -8.53 10.69 -1.26
CA PRO A 24 -7.12 10.37 -1.04
C PRO A 24 -6.37 10.24 -2.37
N CYS A 25 -5.13 10.73 -2.42
CA CYS A 25 -4.23 10.51 -3.54
C CYS A 25 -3.63 9.10 -3.48
N ILE A 26 -3.65 8.40 -4.61
CA ILE A 26 -3.13 7.02 -4.73
C ILE A 26 -1.98 6.91 -5.72
N ARG A 27 -1.57 8.03 -6.33
CA ARG A 27 -0.55 8.08 -7.39
C ARG A 27 0.73 8.82 -6.98
N ALA A 28 0.87 9.15 -5.71
CA ALA A 28 2.04 9.83 -5.17
C ALA A 28 2.92 8.87 -4.36
N GLY A 29 4.22 8.92 -4.60
CA GLY A 29 5.22 8.02 -4.02
C GLY A 29 5.75 7.00 -5.02
N ASP A 30 6.95 6.47 -4.73
CA ASP A 30 7.68 5.58 -5.65
C ASP A 30 7.01 4.18 -5.76
N HIS A 31 6.09 3.85 -4.85
CA HIS A 31 5.29 2.62 -4.88
C HIS A 31 4.13 2.66 -5.89
N ALA A 32 3.82 3.84 -6.44
CA ALA A 32 2.68 4.05 -7.33
C ALA A 32 2.90 3.37 -8.70
N THR A 33 2.48 2.12 -8.80
CA THR A 33 2.48 1.30 -10.02
C THR A 33 1.05 1.00 -10.49
N PRO A 34 0.84 0.51 -11.72
CA PRO A 34 -0.49 0.06 -12.17
C PRO A 34 -1.10 -1.02 -11.27
N GLY A 35 -0.28 -1.97 -10.75
CA GLY A 35 -0.75 -3.00 -9.83
C GLY A 35 -1.19 -2.43 -8.48
N TRP A 36 -0.47 -1.43 -7.97
CA TRP A 36 -0.87 -0.67 -6.79
C TRP A 36 -2.21 0.06 -7.01
N GLU A 37 -2.35 0.79 -8.11
CA GLU A 37 -3.59 1.51 -8.41
C GLU A 37 -4.78 0.55 -8.52
N HIS A 38 -4.59 -0.59 -9.20
CA HIS A 38 -5.59 -1.63 -9.30
C HIS A 38 -6.04 -2.15 -7.91
N ALA A 39 -5.09 -2.50 -7.04
CA ALA A 39 -5.39 -2.98 -5.70
C ALA A 39 -6.11 -1.92 -4.84
N VAL A 40 -5.64 -0.67 -4.86
CA VAL A 40 -6.22 0.40 -4.05
C VAL A 40 -7.64 0.76 -4.50
N LEU A 41 -7.94 0.70 -5.79
CA LEU A 41 -9.30 0.89 -6.28
C LEU A 41 -10.25 -0.20 -5.78
N GLN A 42 -9.81 -1.46 -5.78
CA GLN A 42 -10.59 -2.55 -5.18
C GLN A 42 -10.80 -2.36 -3.67
N LEU A 43 -9.76 -1.93 -2.96
CA LEU A 43 -9.78 -1.71 -1.52
C LEU A 43 -10.76 -0.61 -1.12
N LEU A 44 -10.79 0.51 -1.85
CA LEU A 44 -11.61 1.67 -1.50
C LEU A 44 -13.08 1.54 -1.90
N ALA A 45 -13.39 0.75 -2.94
CA ALA A 45 -14.74 0.65 -3.50
C ALA A 45 -15.82 0.24 -2.48
N PRO A 46 -15.63 -0.78 -1.62
CA PRO A 46 -16.62 -1.16 -0.61
C PRO A 46 -16.93 -0.06 0.41
N PHE A 47 -15.97 0.84 0.64
CA PHE A 47 -16.12 1.96 1.57
C PHE A 47 -16.70 3.20 0.89
N GLY A 48 -16.92 3.20 -0.42
CA GLY A 48 -17.39 4.37 -1.16
C GLY A 48 -16.45 5.58 -0.99
N VAL A 49 -15.14 5.32 -1.06
CA VAL A 49 -14.09 6.34 -1.00
C VAL A 49 -13.56 6.57 -2.41
N ASP A 50 -13.80 7.77 -2.96
CA ASP A 50 -13.34 8.12 -4.30
C ASP A 50 -11.91 8.68 -4.26
N PRO A 51 -10.91 8.01 -4.86
CA PRO A 51 -9.55 8.53 -4.89
C PRO A 51 -9.39 9.70 -5.87
N ALA A 52 -8.41 10.56 -5.61
CA ALA A 52 -8.08 11.67 -6.49
C ALA A 52 -7.26 11.20 -7.70
N LEU A 53 -7.92 10.92 -8.83
CA LEU A 53 -7.29 10.37 -10.04
C LEU A 53 -6.66 11.41 -10.99
N ALA A 54 -6.96 12.70 -10.81
CA ALA A 54 -6.54 13.77 -11.73
C ALA A 54 -5.10 14.30 -11.50
N HIS A 55 -4.23 13.54 -10.83
CA HIS A 55 -2.92 14.04 -10.38
C HIS A 55 -1.76 13.36 -11.09
N PRO A 56 -0.70 14.12 -11.44
CA PRO A 56 0.52 13.54 -12.00
C PRO A 56 1.21 12.64 -10.97
N HIS A 57 1.96 11.66 -11.46
CA HIS A 57 2.79 10.82 -10.60
C HIS A 57 3.85 11.68 -9.90
N VAL A 58 3.92 11.55 -8.56
CA VAL A 58 4.89 12.27 -7.73
C VAL A 58 5.97 11.28 -7.32
N GLN A 59 7.21 11.49 -7.78
CA GLN A 59 8.35 10.61 -7.51
C GLN A 59 9.42 11.32 -6.70
N GLY A 60 10.03 10.61 -5.77
CA GLY A 60 11.08 11.12 -4.89
C GLY A 60 10.57 11.93 -3.68
N ALA A 61 11.38 11.91 -2.62
CA ALA A 61 11.00 12.44 -1.31
C ALA A 61 10.72 13.96 -1.29
N GLY A 62 11.47 14.75 -2.09
CA GLY A 62 11.29 16.20 -2.14
C GLY A 62 9.97 16.63 -2.77
N GLU A 63 9.60 16.00 -3.89
CA GLU A 63 8.32 16.24 -4.56
C GLU A 63 7.15 15.73 -3.73
N LEU A 64 7.30 14.57 -3.06
CA LEU A 64 6.30 14.05 -2.16
C LEU A 64 6.03 14.99 -0.97
N ALA A 65 7.09 15.55 -0.37
CA ALA A 65 6.95 16.53 0.70
C ALA A 65 6.25 17.83 0.24
N ARG A 66 6.55 18.29 -0.98
CA ARG A 66 5.84 19.42 -1.58
C ARG A 66 4.37 19.10 -1.80
N HIS A 67 4.08 17.93 -2.37
CA HIS A 67 2.71 17.48 -2.62
C HIS A 67 1.87 17.42 -1.33
N VAL A 68 2.43 16.90 -0.22
CA VAL A 68 1.76 16.90 1.09
C VAL A 68 1.45 18.31 1.60
N ARG A 69 2.35 19.28 1.42
CA ARG A 69 2.12 20.65 1.89
C ARG A 69 1.05 21.37 1.07
N ASP A 70 1.11 21.18 -0.25
CA ASP A 70 0.23 21.86 -1.20
C ASP A 70 -1.18 21.26 -1.21
N ARG A 71 -1.31 19.97 -0.86
CA ARG A 71 -2.61 19.27 -0.77
C ARG A 71 -2.96 18.98 0.68
N ASP A 72 -4.04 19.57 1.16
CA ASP A 72 -4.64 19.20 2.44
C ASP A 72 -5.50 17.92 2.31
N ALA A 73 -4.92 16.85 1.75
CA ALA A 73 -5.61 15.59 1.48
C ALA A 73 -4.73 14.37 1.83
N PRO A 74 -5.32 13.23 2.25
CA PRO A 74 -4.56 12.02 2.51
C PRO A 74 -3.87 11.47 1.27
N ILE A 75 -2.73 10.81 1.48
CA ILE A 75 -2.02 10.04 0.46
C ILE A 75 -1.93 8.58 0.93
N LEU A 76 -2.41 7.65 0.12
CA LEU A 76 -2.26 6.22 0.38
C LEU A 76 -0.86 5.77 0.01
N THR A 77 -0.21 5.06 0.94
CA THR A 77 1.17 4.58 0.81
C THR A 77 1.35 3.27 1.57
N LEU A 78 2.44 2.56 1.28
CA LEU A 78 2.84 1.37 2.01
C LEU A 78 3.30 1.72 3.44
N ALA A 79 3.15 0.77 4.37
CA ALA A 79 3.55 0.96 5.77
C ALA A 79 5.05 1.30 5.95
N GLY A 80 5.90 0.85 5.01
CA GLY A 80 7.33 1.12 5.00
C GLY A 80 7.74 2.47 4.40
N GLN A 81 6.79 3.36 4.09
CA GLN A 81 7.08 4.69 3.54
C GLN A 81 8.06 5.47 4.44
N PRO A 82 9.21 5.94 3.91
CA PRO A 82 10.10 6.82 4.65
C PRO A 82 9.41 8.09 5.14
N ALA A 83 9.86 8.63 6.27
CA ALA A 83 9.32 9.86 6.83
C ALA A 83 9.40 11.02 5.82
N VAL A 84 8.31 11.79 5.73
CA VAL A 84 8.17 12.95 4.84
C VAL A 84 7.93 14.19 5.70
N PRO A 85 8.74 15.26 5.57
CA PRO A 85 8.55 16.48 6.36
C PRO A 85 7.15 17.08 6.21
N GLY A 86 6.50 17.42 7.33
CA GLY A 86 5.15 17.96 7.36
C GLY A 86 4.04 16.92 7.20
N ALA A 87 4.40 15.63 7.25
CA ALA A 87 3.47 14.51 7.12
C ALA A 87 3.59 13.53 8.29
N VAL A 88 2.47 12.93 8.65
CA VAL A 88 2.42 11.78 9.55
C VAL A 88 1.93 10.53 8.82
N VAL A 89 2.52 9.38 9.14
CA VAL A 89 2.02 8.08 8.70
C VAL A 89 1.09 7.53 9.78
N ARG A 90 -0.10 7.11 9.35
CA ARG A 90 -1.08 6.40 10.17
C ARG A 90 -1.46 5.11 9.47
N ARG A 91 -1.60 4.04 10.27
CA ARG A 91 -2.05 2.74 9.77
C ARG A 91 -3.52 2.85 9.38
N LEU A 92 -3.87 2.22 8.26
CA LEU A 92 -5.25 1.98 7.90
C LEU A 92 -5.70 0.68 8.56
N VAL A 93 -6.91 0.68 9.11
CA VAL A 93 -7.48 -0.43 9.86
C VAL A 93 -8.92 -0.67 9.42
N ASP A 94 -9.44 -1.82 9.82
CA ASP A 94 -10.82 -2.24 9.58
C ASP A 94 -11.20 -2.19 8.08
N PRO A 95 -10.55 -3.02 7.23
CA PRO A 95 -9.63 -4.12 7.56
C PRO A 95 -8.14 -3.74 7.50
N VAL A 96 -7.26 -4.67 7.92
CA VAL A 96 -5.82 -4.56 7.60
C VAL A 96 -5.62 -4.93 6.13
N ALA A 97 -5.21 -3.98 5.29
CA ALA A 97 -4.95 -4.23 3.87
C ALA A 97 -3.51 -4.73 3.65
N ILE A 98 -3.37 -5.86 2.95
CA ILE A 98 -2.07 -6.43 2.56
C ILE A 98 -1.88 -6.26 1.06
N PHE A 99 -0.75 -5.64 0.69
CA PHE A 99 -0.31 -5.53 -0.69
C PHE A 99 0.85 -6.52 -0.93
N PRO A 100 0.67 -7.53 -1.80
CA PRO A 100 1.65 -8.60 -2.00
C PRO A 100 2.89 -8.10 -2.74
N TRP A 101 4.04 -8.67 -2.38
CA TRP A 101 5.27 -8.59 -3.17
C TRP A 101 5.44 -9.90 -3.93
N THR A 102 5.50 -9.82 -5.25
CA THR A 102 5.54 -11.01 -6.11
C THR A 102 6.85 -11.09 -6.85
N MET A 103 7.46 -12.28 -6.86
CA MET A 103 8.57 -12.62 -7.75
C MET A 103 8.01 -13.27 -9.01
N ILE A 104 8.44 -12.79 -10.19
CA ILE A 104 7.98 -13.28 -11.49
C ILE A 104 9.20 -13.69 -12.32
N TRP A 105 9.13 -14.87 -12.94
CA TRP A 105 10.13 -15.36 -13.88
C TRP A 105 9.47 -16.03 -15.09
N ARG A 106 10.25 -16.30 -16.13
CA ARG A 106 9.75 -16.96 -17.34
C ARG A 106 9.34 -18.40 -17.01
N ALA A 107 8.14 -18.80 -17.43
CA ALA A 107 7.67 -20.18 -17.30
C ALA A 107 8.63 -21.19 -17.94
N GLY A 108 8.81 -22.35 -17.31
CA GLY A 108 9.74 -23.40 -17.76
C GLY A 108 11.23 -23.11 -17.52
N THR A 109 11.57 -22.02 -16.81
CA THR A 109 12.96 -21.74 -16.44
C THR A 109 13.42 -22.64 -15.29
N ASP A 110 14.47 -23.43 -15.53
CA ASP A 110 15.20 -24.19 -14.51
C ASP A 110 16.61 -23.60 -14.33
N HIS A 111 16.66 -22.35 -13.86
CA HIS A 111 17.92 -21.64 -13.66
C HIS A 111 18.37 -21.75 -12.20
N PRO A 112 19.62 -22.14 -11.90
CA PRO A 112 20.11 -22.29 -10.53
C PRO A 112 19.91 -21.05 -9.66
N GLY A 113 20.07 -19.86 -10.24
CA GLY A 113 19.81 -18.59 -9.54
C GLY A 113 18.37 -18.39 -9.10
N VAL A 114 17.38 -18.86 -9.88
CA VAL A 114 15.96 -18.78 -9.48
C VAL A 114 15.70 -19.72 -8.31
N ARG A 115 16.27 -20.93 -8.34
CA ARG A 115 16.18 -21.88 -7.23
C ARG A 115 16.80 -21.32 -5.95
N VAL A 116 17.99 -20.73 -6.01
CA VAL A 116 18.63 -20.08 -4.85
C VAL A 116 17.80 -18.93 -4.30
N LEU A 117 17.17 -18.13 -5.17
CA LEU A 117 16.25 -17.07 -4.73
C LEU A 117 15.02 -17.64 -4.01
N HIS A 118 14.42 -18.73 -4.52
CA HIS A 118 13.33 -19.41 -3.82
C HIS A 118 13.75 -19.92 -2.45
N GLU A 119 14.89 -20.63 -2.37
CA GLU A 119 15.42 -21.14 -1.10
C GLU A 119 15.63 -20.01 -0.07
N ALA A 120 16.20 -18.87 -0.49
CA ALA A 120 16.40 -17.72 0.38
C ALA A 120 15.07 -17.05 0.81
N VAL A 121 14.11 -16.96 -0.10
CA VAL A 121 12.78 -16.41 0.22
C VAL A 121 12.04 -17.32 1.20
N ASP A 122 12.09 -18.64 1.02
CA ASP A 122 11.45 -19.60 1.91
C ASP A 122 12.06 -19.53 3.31
N GLU A 123 13.39 -19.43 3.42
CA GLU A 123 14.09 -19.26 4.69
C GLU A 123 13.66 -17.97 5.40
N LEU A 124 13.70 -16.83 4.70
CA LEU A 124 13.34 -15.54 5.28
C LEU A 124 11.85 -15.46 5.63
N ALA A 125 10.98 -16.02 4.78
CA ALA A 125 9.54 -16.05 5.02
C ALA A 125 9.20 -16.88 6.26
N ALA A 126 9.86 -18.02 6.44
CA ALA A 126 9.69 -18.85 7.63
C ALA A 126 10.24 -18.17 8.89
N ALA A 127 11.43 -17.57 8.82
CA ALA A 127 12.07 -16.91 9.94
C ALA A 127 11.30 -15.67 10.44
N HIS A 128 10.64 -14.96 9.55
CA HIS A 128 9.96 -13.70 9.86
C HIS A 128 8.43 -13.76 9.75
N GLY A 129 7.86 -14.94 9.46
CA GLY A 129 6.42 -15.14 9.36
C GLY A 129 5.74 -14.33 8.25
N TRP A 130 6.43 -14.04 7.14
CA TRP A 130 5.96 -13.12 6.09
C TRP A 130 4.64 -13.53 5.43
N LEU A 131 4.37 -14.84 5.38
CA LEU A 131 3.19 -15.39 4.70
C LEU A 131 2.00 -15.59 5.65
N SER A 132 2.13 -15.25 6.93
CA SER A 132 1.02 -15.27 7.88
C SER A 132 0.26 -13.96 7.83
N ALA A 133 -1.01 -14.02 7.45
CA ALA A 133 -1.90 -12.87 7.42
C ALA A 133 -2.68 -12.76 8.74
N PRO A 134 -2.96 -11.55 9.24
CA PRO A 134 -3.93 -11.37 10.31
C PRO A 134 -5.32 -11.86 9.88
N ASP A 135 -6.09 -12.37 10.84
CA ASP A 135 -7.48 -12.74 10.60
C ASP A 135 -8.28 -11.55 10.06
N GLY A 136 -9.07 -11.78 9.01
CA GLY A 136 -9.85 -10.73 8.36
C GLY A 136 -9.01 -9.71 7.58
N ALA A 137 -7.73 -9.97 7.32
CA ALA A 137 -6.94 -9.15 6.41
C ALA A 137 -7.56 -9.11 5.01
N TRP A 138 -7.50 -7.94 4.40
CA TRP A 138 -7.94 -7.72 3.04
C TRP A 138 -6.78 -7.92 2.07
N PHE A 139 -7.06 -8.58 0.95
CA PHE A 139 -6.13 -8.79 -0.16
C PHE A 139 -6.77 -8.31 -1.47
N PRO A 140 -5.99 -7.80 -2.42
CA PRO A 140 -6.49 -7.55 -3.76
C PRO A 140 -6.78 -8.88 -4.47
N GLU A 141 -7.70 -8.85 -5.42
CA GLU A 141 -7.76 -9.85 -6.47
C GLU A 141 -6.60 -9.60 -7.46
N PRO A 142 -5.95 -10.68 -7.96
CA PRO A 142 -6.35 -12.09 -7.85
C PRO A 142 -5.80 -12.84 -6.61
N GLU A 143 -5.03 -12.20 -5.74
CA GLU A 143 -4.40 -12.88 -4.60
C GLU A 143 -5.41 -13.38 -3.57
N ALA A 144 -6.49 -12.63 -3.32
CA ALA A 144 -7.58 -13.05 -2.44
C ALA A 144 -8.16 -14.41 -2.85
N SER A 145 -8.41 -14.63 -4.16
CA SER A 145 -8.91 -15.90 -4.70
C SER A 145 -7.89 -17.05 -4.67
N ARG A 146 -6.62 -16.79 -4.31
CA ARG A 146 -5.52 -17.77 -4.31
C ARG A 146 -5.01 -18.11 -2.91
N LEU A 147 -5.52 -17.45 -1.87
CA LEU A 147 -5.16 -17.79 -0.50
C LEU A 147 -5.64 -19.22 -0.18
N PRO A 148 -4.82 -20.05 0.47
CA PRO A 148 -5.28 -21.32 1.00
C PRO A 148 -6.39 -21.06 2.03
N GLY A 149 -7.50 -21.79 1.89
CA GLY A 149 -8.65 -21.71 2.81
C GLY A 149 -8.42 -22.41 4.14
#